data_AF-A0A442IUZ3-F1
#
_entry.id   AF-A0A442IUZ3-F1
#
_cell.length_a   1.000
_cell.length_b   1.000
_cell.length_c   1.000
_cell.angle_alpha   90.00
_cell.angle_beta   90.00
_cell.angle_gamma   90.00
#
_symmetry.space_group_name_H-M   'P 1'
#
loop_
_entity.id
_entity.type
_entity.pdbx_description
1 polymer ?
#
loop_
_entity_poly.entity_id
_entity_poly.type
_entity_poly.pdbx_seq_one_letter_code
_entity_poly.pdbx_strand_id
1 'polypeptide(L)'
;MPASQLLHIGDNDVADAQAPRKLGVRALHFLPFDHEVADFLRLQHAASSLIVLDQAAPESVVLPCYSPFRPIFAVANLRPYAPETVIGYMSFGPVLYAYARFLMDEVEALQQQGKRVKVFFLLRDAYLLSAACEAYARKPVGKLVRIGRFVAVAASFKTRADVDYYISGIEPEYDDFHATAKRLLLPPEVAELLIRIAHQSDDPRTAFHQLLHDDDVLELIFKNSLALRLRLMRYMSKKMELEEGDTIILADTGYYGTTQEYLARTFEEELKVDILGRYVFASDEPYRAED
;
A
#
# COMPACT_ATOMS: atom_id res chain seq x y z
N MET A 1 11.51 -54.73 21.32
CA MET A 1 12.15 -53.96 22.42
C MET A 1 11.09 -53.69 23.49
N PRO A 2 11.43 -53.70 24.80
CA PRO A 2 10.51 -53.28 25.86
C PRO A 2 10.03 -51.84 25.65
N ALA A 3 8.74 -51.57 25.91
CA ALA A 3 8.15 -50.23 25.77
C ALA A 3 8.91 -49.16 26.58
N SER A 4 9.41 -49.53 27.76
CA SER A 4 10.21 -48.67 28.63
C SER A 4 11.57 -48.25 28.05
N GLN A 5 12.04 -48.92 27.01
CA GLN A 5 13.28 -48.56 26.30
C GLN A 5 13.03 -47.60 25.13
N LEU A 6 11.78 -47.40 24.72
CA LEU A 6 11.39 -46.44 23.70
C LEU A 6 11.14 -45.06 24.33
N LEU A 7 11.49 -44.01 23.59
CA LEU A 7 11.15 -42.62 23.90
C LEU A 7 10.31 -42.07 22.75
N HIS A 8 9.07 -41.69 23.04
CA HIS A 8 8.20 -40.98 22.11
C HIS A 8 8.25 -39.48 22.41
N ILE A 9 8.38 -38.66 21.37
CA ILE A 9 8.37 -37.21 21.48
C ILE A 9 7.42 -36.69 20.40
N GLY A 10 6.47 -35.86 20.79
CA GLY A 10 5.53 -35.23 19.87
C GLY A 10 4.82 -34.04 20.50
N ASP A 11 4.09 -33.30 19.69
CA ASP A 11 3.50 -32.00 20.02
C ASP A 11 2.03 -32.08 20.46
N ASN A 12 1.41 -33.25 20.36
CA ASN A 12 0.06 -33.49 20.86
C ASN A 12 0.07 -34.13 22.25
N ASP A 13 -0.43 -33.42 23.26
CA ASP A 13 -0.45 -33.94 24.65
C ASP A 13 -1.19 -35.29 24.75
N VAL A 14 -2.30 -35.45 24.02
CA VAL A 14 -3.10 -36.69 24.10
C VAL A 14 -2.45 -37.82 23.32
N ALA A 15 -2.17 -37.60 22.03
CA ALA A 15 -1.70 -38.64 21.12
C ALA A 15 -0.23 -39.03 21.34
N ASP A 16 0.62 -38.06 21.70
CA ASP A 16 2.06 -38.27 21.80
C ASP A 16 2.56 -38.41 23.24
N ALA A 17 1.88 -37.84 24.23
CA ALA A 17 2.32 -37.95 25.61
C ALA A 17 1.45 -38.93 26.42
N GLN A 18 0.15 -38.65 26.53
CA GLN A 18 -0.74 -39.43 27.39
C GLN A 18 -0.96 -40.87 26.88
N ALA A 19 -1.26 -41.05 25.60
CA ALA A 19 -1.52 -42.38 25.04
C ALA A 19 -0.30 -43.32 25.12
N PRO A 20 0.94 -42.90 24.75
CA PRO A 20 2.11 -43.77 24.86
C PRO A 20 2.50 -44.06 26.32
N ARG A 21 2.34 -43.09 27.24
CA ARG A 21 2.57 -43.31 28.69
C ARG A 21 1.66 -44.41 29.25
N LYS A 22 0.38 -44.45 28.85
CA LYS A 22 -0.57 -45.51 29.25
C LYS A 22 -0.13 -46.90 28.78
N LEU A 23 0.66 -46.98 27.70
CA LEU A 23 1.21 -48.23 27.15
C LEU A 23 2.60 -48.58 27.71
N GLY A 24 3.10 -47.81 28.69
CA GLY A 24 4.42 -48.02 29.30
C GLY A 24 5.60 -47.52 28.46
N VAL A 25 5.35 -46.71 27.42
CA VAL A 25 6.37 -46.01 26.63
C VAL A 25 6.76 -44.72 27.36
N ARG A 26 8.06 -44.40 27.43
CA ARG A 26 8.49 -43.09 27.94
C ARG A 26 8.08 -42.05 26.91
N ALA A 27 7.35 -41.02 27.31
CA ALA A 27 6.89 -39.99 26.38
C ALA A 27 7.11 -38.58 26.91
N LEU A 28 7.59 -37.70 26.05
CA LEU A 28 7.81 -36.28 26.32
C LEU A 28 6.92 -35.45 25.39
N HIS A 29 6.10 -34.58 26.00
CA HIS A 29 5.32 -33.60 25.24
C HIS A 29 6.24 -32.45 24.85
N PHE A 30 6.40 -32.25 23.55
CA PHE A 30 7.15 -31.14 22.99
C PHE A 30 6.22 -29.93 22.86
N LEU A 31 6.54 -28.85 23.56
CA LEU A 31 5.83 -27.58 23.46
C LEU A 31 6.62 -26.66 22.53
N PRO A 32 6.26 -26.55 21.24
CA PRO A 32 6.98 -25.70 20.29
C PRO A 32 6.82 -24.21 20.58
N PHE A 33 5.76 -23.83 21.30
CA PHE A 33 5.38 -22.45 21.57
C PHE A 33 5.02 -22.29 23.04
N ASP A 34 5.27 -21.12 23.59
CA ASP A 34 4.63 -20.72 24.83
C ASP A 34 3.15 -20.36 24.60
N HIS A 35 2.45 -20.06 25.69
CA HIS A 35 1.02 -19.77 25.66
C HIS A 35 0.69 -18.56 24.79
N GLU A 36 1.52 -17.52 24.81
CA GLU A 36 1.26 -16.26 24.10
C GLU A 36 1.40 -16.42 22.59
N VAL A 37 2.45 -17.11 22.13
CA VAL A 37 2.59 -17.47 20.71
C VAL A 37 1.49 -18.42 20.26
N ALA A 38 1.12 -19.40 21.09
CA ALA A 38 0.04 -20.33 20.77
C ALA A 38 -1.29 -19.60 20.57
N ASP A 39 -1.63 -18.65 21.44
CA ASP A 39 -2.83 -17.82 21.31
C ASP A 39 -2.79 -16.89 20.10
N PHE A 40 -1.64 -16.25 19.84
CA PHE A 40 -1.45 -15.43 18.66
C PHE A 40 -1.67 -16.24 17.37
N LEU A 41 -1.04 -17.41 17.25
CA LEU A 41 -1.20 -18.29 16.10
C LEU A 41 -2.65 -18.78 15.95
N ARG A 42 -3.33 -19.03 17.07
CA ARG A 42 -4.76 -19.39 17.07
C ARG A 42 -5.63 -18.25 16.54
N LEU A 43 -5.36 -17.01 16.95
CA LEU A 43 -6.06 -15.81 16.45
C LEU A 43 -5.76 -15.58 14.97
N GLN A 44 -4.50 -15.67 14.55
CA GLN A 44 -4.10 -15.55 13.14
C GLN A 44 -4.83 -16.60 12.28
N HIS A 45 -4.94 -17.84 12.77
CA HIS A 45 -5.68 -18.89 12.10
C HIS A 45 -7.17 -18.57 11.97
N ALA A 46 -7.82 -18.13 13.06
CA ALA A 46 -9.22 -17.71 13.03
C ALA A 46 -9.45 -16.53 12.07
N ALA A 47 -8.57 -15.54 12.06
CA ALA A 47 -8.66 -14.40 11.13
C ALA A 47 -8.47 -14.84 9.66
N SER A 48 -7.54 -15.77 9.40
CA SER A 48 -7.30 -16.28 8.04
C SER A 48 -8.52 -16.97 7.43
N SER A 49 -9.37 -17.61 8.23
CA SER A 49 -10.63 -18.19 7.73
C SER A 49 -11.65 -17.14 7.26
N LEU A 50 -11.54 -15.90 7.73
CA LEU A 50 -12.42 -14.81 7.28
C LEU A 50 -12.02 -14.30 5.89
N ILE A 51 -10.77 -14.46 5.48
CA ILE A 51 -10.28 -14.07 4.14
C ILE A 51 -10.93 -14.93 3.05
N VAL A 52 -11.35 -16.15 3.38
CA VAL A 52 -11.99 -17.09 2.45
C VAL A 52 -13.49 -16.79 2.23
N LEU A 53 -14.09 -15.89 3.03
CA LEU A 53 -15.52 -15.57 2.94
C LEU A 53 -15.92 -14.87 1.63
N ASP A 54 -14.97 -14.27 0.92
CA ASP A 54 -15.20 -13.58 -0.36
C ASP A 54 -14.94 -14.48 -1.59
N GLN A 55 -14.62 -15.76 -1.37
CA GLN A 55 -14.47 -16.75 -2.44
C GLN A 55 -15.63 -17.75 -2.40
N ALA A 56 -16.16 -18.12 -3.58
CA ALA A 56 -17.06 -19.26 -3.70
C ALA A 56 -16.36 -20.48 -3.06
N ALA A 57 -16.96 -21.04 -2.01
CA ALA A 57 -16.32 -21.97 -1.09
C ALA A 57 -15.43 -23.00 -1.83
N PRO A 58 -14.11 -23.02 -1.62
CA PRO A 58 -13.26 -24.03 -2.24
C PRO A 58 -13.70 -25.42 -1.80
N GLU A 59 -13.61 -26.42 -2.69
CA GLU A 59 -14.02 -27.81 -2.42
C GLU A 59 -13.35 -28.44 -1.18
N SER A 60 -12.24 -27.86 -0.71
CA SER A 60 -11.60 -28.18 0.56
C SER A 60 -11.78 -27.06 1.59
N VAL A 61 -12.46 -27.38 2.71
CA VAL A 61 -12.78 -26.47 3.83
C VAL A 61 -11.55 -25.94 4.59
N VAL A 62 -10.36 -26.53 4.39
CA VAL A 62 -9.13 -26.16 5.12
C VAL A 62 -7.98 -25.94 4.15
N LEU A 63 -7.71 -24.68 3.82
CA LEU A 63 -6.47 -24.32 3.13
C LEU A 63 -5.30 -24.39 4.12
N PRO A 64 -4.17 -25.03 3.76
CA PRO A 64 -2.98 -25.02 4.61
C PRO A 64 -2.47 -23.59 4.79
N CYS A 65 -2.46 -23.11 6.04
CA CYS A 65 -1.89 -21.82 6.39
C CYS A 65 -0.37 -21.95 6.50
N TYR A 66 0.33 -21.77 5.39
CA TYR A 66 1.80 -21.72 5.39
C TYR A 66 2.28 -20.43 6.08
N SER A 67 3.01 -20.58 7.18
CA SER A 67 3.68 -19.46 7.85
C SER A 67 5.17 -19.77 8.01
N PRO A 68 6.06 -19.12 7.23
CA PRO A 68 7.51 -19.32 7.35
C PRO A 68 8.07 -18.76 8.66
N PHE A 69 7.25 -18.05 9.45
CA PHE A 69 7.62 -17.42 10.70
C PHE A 69 7.43 -18.32 11.93
N ARG A 70 6.81 -19.50 11.77
CA ARG A 70 6.63 -20.44 12.90
C ARG A 70 7.95 -20.83 13.58
N PRO A 71 9.04 -21.19 12.87
CA PRO A 71 10.32 -21.49 13.54
C PRO A 71 10.88 -20.29 14.28
N ILE A 72 10.66 -19.09 13.74
CA ILE A 72 11.07 -17.84 14.36
C ILE A 72 10.32 -17.64 15.68
N PHE A 73 9.00 -17.85 15.70
CA PHE A 73 8.19 -17.73 16.92
C PHE A 73 8.51 -18.83 17.95
N ALA A 74 8.98 -20.01 17.52
CA ALA A 74 9.37 -21.10 18.42
C ALA A 74 10.73 -20.88 19.09
N VAL A 75 11.69 -20.27 18.37
CA VAL A 75 13.07 -20.05 18.86
C VAL A 75 13.20 -18.75 19.64
N ALA A 76 12.39 -17.76 19.27
CA ALA A 76 12.51 -16.46 19.86
C ALA A 76 12.07 -16.51 21.34
N ASN A 77 13.06 -16.50 22.24
CA ASN A 77 12.88 -16.05 23.62
C ASN A 77 12.55 -14.55 23.56
N LEU A 78 11.34 -14.22 23.09
CA LEU A 78 10.80 -12.88 22.99
C LEU A 78 10.61 -12.36 24.42
N ARG A 79 11.73 -11.97 25.05
CA ARG A 79 11.76 -11.40 26.38
C ARG A 79 10.86 -10.18 26.42
N PRO A 80 10.18 -10.00 27.56
CA PRO A 80 8.73 -10.12 27.60
C PRO A 80 8.09 -9.29 26.49
N TYR A 81 7.15 -9.89 25.75
CA TYR A 81 6.28 -9.36 24.69
C TYR A 81 6.01 -7.85 24.72
N ALA A 82 7.04 -7.06 24.46
CA ALA A 82 6.93 -5.63 24.35
C ALA A 82 6.02 -5.34 23.15
N PRO A 83 5.18 -4.29 23.19
CA PRO A 83 4.25 -4.00 22.11
C PRO A 83 4.93 -3.98 20.73
N GLU A 84 6.19 -3.53 20.65
CA GLU A 84 6.99 -3.49 19.43
C GLU A 84 7.27 -4.89 18.86
N THR A 85 7.42 -5.90 19.72
CA THR A 85 7.62 -7.29 19.33
C THR A 85 6.33 -7.90 18.79
N VAL A 86 5.21 -7.69 19.48
CA VAL A 86 3.90 -8.25 19.05
C VAL A 86 3.41 -7.57 17.78
N ILE A 87 3.44 -6.23 17.74
CA ILE A 87 2.99 -5.45 16.59
C ILE A 87 3.99 -5.59 15.44
N GLY A 88 5.27 -5.36 15.70
CA GLY A 88 6.31 -5.31 14.67
C GLY A 88 6.75 -6.69 14.20
N TYR A 89 7.13 -7.60 15.09
CA TYR A 89 7.76 -8.87 14.69
C TYR A 89 6.73 -9.97 14.41
N MET A 90 5.68 -10.06 15.22
CA MET A 90 4.68 -11.14 15.08
C MET A 90 3.58 -10.79 14.08
N SER A 91 3.16 -9.53 13.99
CA SER A 91 2.01 -9.12 13.15
C SER A 91 2.43 -8.45 11.84
N PHE A 92 3.02 -7.26 11.90
CA PHE A 92 3.30 -6.44 10.72
C PHE A 92 4.55 -6.91 9.95
N GLY A 93 5.53 -7.48 10.63
CA GLY A 93 6.77 -8.01 10.07
C GLY A 93 6.53 -9.06 8.97
N PRO A 94 5.66 -10.06 9.18
CA PRO A 94 5.23 -10.98 8.14
C PRO A 94 4.64 -10.30 6.89
N VAL A 95 3.82 -9.26 7.08
CA VAL A 95 3.23 -8.48 5.97
C VAL A 95 4.32 -7.72 5.21
N LEU A 96 5.21 -7.05 5.95
CA LEU A 96 6.35 -6.33 5.36
C LEU A 96 7.31 -7.26 4.62
N TYR A 97 7.58 -8.47 5.16
CA TYR A 97 8.38 -9.48 4.48
C TYR A 97 7.72 -9.95 3.19
N ALA A 98 6.41 -10.23 3.23
CA ALA A 98 5.67 -10.67 2.05
C ALA A 98 5.68 -9.59 0.95
N TYR A 99 5.45 -8.33 1.32
CA TYR A 99 5.54 -7.20 0.41
C TYR A 99 6.95 -7.01 -0.15
N ALA A 100 7.98 -7.07 0.71
CA ALA A 100 9.36 -6.92 0.28
C ALA A 100 9.76 -8.00 -0.74
N ARG A 101 9.39 -9.26 -0.48
CA ARG A 101 9.57 -10.35 -1.43
C ARG A 101 8.84 -10.08 -2.75
N PHE A 102 7.55 -9.75 -2.68
CA PHE A 102 6.74 -9.42 -3.86
C PHE A 102 7.37 -8.31 -4.71
N LEU A 103 7.74 -7.19 -4.08
CA LEU A 103 8.32 -6.06 -4.79
C LEU A 103 9.66 -6.45 -5.43
N MET A 104 10.48 -7.25 -4.74
CA MET A 104 11.74 -7.69 -5.31
C MET A 104 11.58 -8.69 -6.45
N ASP A 105 10.64 -9.62 -6.35
CA ASP A 105 10.29 -10.56 -7.41
C ASP A 105 9.81 -9.79 -8.67
N GLU A 106 8.99 -8.75 -8.49
CA GLU A 106 8.52 -7.87 -9.58
C GLU A 106 9.65 -7.07 -10.24
N VAL A 107 10.55 -6.50 -9.43
CA VAL A 107 11.73 -5.79 -9.93
C VAL A 107 12.61 -6.72 -10.75
N GLU A 108 12.87 -7.92 -10.24
CA GLU A 108 13.68 -8.92 -10.93
C GLU A 108 13.02 -9.34 -12.26
N ALA A 109 11.72 -9.63 -12.25
CA ALA A 109 10.97 -10.00 -13.46
C ALA A 109 11.05 -8.91 -14.55
N LEU A 110 10.90 -7.64 -14.18
CA LEU A 110 11.02 -6.52 -15.11
C LEU A 110 12.45 -6.34 -15.62
N GLN A 111 13.46 -6.53 -14.76
CA GLN A 111 14.87 -6.49 -15.16
C GLN A 111 15.22 -7.62 -16.13
N GLN A 112 14.67 -8.82 -15.94
CA GLN A 112 14.82 -9.96 -16.86
C GLN A 112 14.19 -9.69 -18.24
N GLN A 113 13.17 -8.82 -18.30
CA GLN A 113 12.59 -8.31 -19.56
C GLN A 113 13.43 -7.20 -20.21
N GLY A 114 14.57 -6.83 -19.63
CA GLY A 114 15.46 -5.77 -20.14
C GLY A 114 15.04 -4.35 -19.77
N LYS A 115 14.08 -4.18 -18.84
CA LYS A 115 13.64 -2.85 -18.39
C LYS A 115 14.66 -2.23 -17.44
N ARG A 116 14.87 -0.90 -17.55
CA ARG A 116 15.66 -0.12 -16.59
C ARG A 116 14.78 0.31 -15.42
N VAL A 117 14.70 -0.54 -14.41
CA VAL A 117 13.77 -0.36 -13.28
C VAL A 117 14.33 0.61 -12.24
N LYS A 118 13.53 1.61 -11.85
CA LYS A 118 13.80 2.52 -10.72
C LYS A 118 12.64 2.47 -9.73
N VAL A 119 12.93 2.06 -8.49
CA VAL A 119 11.93 1.97 -7.42
C VAL A 119 11.92 3.27 -6.62
N PHE A 120 10.72 3.81 -6.36
CA PHE A 120 10.53 4.97 -5.49
C PHE A 120 9.46 4.71 -4.44
N PHE A 121 9.81 4.96 -3.19
CA PHE A 121 8.92 4.83 -2.05
C PHE A 121 8.32 6.19 -1.68
N LEU A 122 6.99 6.30 -1.66
CA LEU A 122 6.30 7.55 -1.33
C LEU A 122 6.38 7.83 0.18
N LEU A 123 7.06 8.92 0.56
CA LEU A 123 7.50 9.22 1.94
C LEU A 123 6.41 9.46 3.00
N ARG A 124 5.12 9.35 2.65
CA ARG A 124 4.05 9.44 3.65
C ARG A 124 4.02 8.17 4.49
N ASP A 125 3.89 7.03 3.83
CA ASP A 125 3.63 5.75 4.48
C ASP A 125 4.64 4.65 4.06
N ALA A 126 5.40 4.87 2.98
CA ALA A 126 6.25 3.85 2.38
C ALA A 126 7.67 3.74 2.99
N TYR A 127 8.00 4.50 4.04
CA TYR A 127 9.32 4.43 4.67
C TYR A 127 9.60 3.02 5.23
N LEU A 128 8.64 2.43 5.94
CA LEU A 128 8.77 1.08 6.48
C LEU A 128 8.87 0.03 5.38
N LEU A 129 8.22 0.27 4.23
CA LEU A 129 8.32 -0.60 3.05
C LEU A 129 9.74 -0.57 2.49
N SER A 130 10.32 0.62 2.35
CA SER A 130 11.72 0.78 1.94
C SER A 130 12.67 0.03 2.87
N ALA A 131 12.53 0.23 4.19
CA ALA A 131 13.37 -0.44 5.18
C ALA A 131 13.23 -1.97 5.14
N ALA A 132 12.01 -2.48 4.96
CA ALA A 132 11.76 -3.91 4.81
C ALA A 132 12.39 -4.48 3.53
N CYS A 133 12.28 -3.77 2.41
CA CYS A 133 12.89 -4.17 1.14
C CYS A 133 14.41 -4.16 1.22
N GLU A 134 15.02 -3.18 1.87
CA GLU A 134 16.47 -3.13 2.08
C GLU A 134 16.95 -4.27 2.98
N ALA A 135 16.22 -4.56 4.06
CA ALA A 135 16.52 -5.69 4.94
C ALA A 135 16.40 -7.03 4.21
N TYR A 136 15.37 -7.19 3.38
CA TYR A 136 15.14 -8.38 2.56
C TYR A 136 16.24 -8.56 1.50
N ALA A 137 16.53 -7.51 0.73
CA ALA A 137 17.51 -7.54 -0.36
C ALA A 137 18.97 -7.47 0.11
N ARG A 138 19.20 -7.13 1.40
CA ARG A 138 20.52 -6.91 2.01
C ARG A 138 21.36 -5.85 1.31
N LYS A 139 20.71 -4.89 0.68
CA LYS A 139 21.30 -3.76 -0.05
C LYS A 139 20.29 -2.62 -0.13
N PRO A 140 20.72 -1.37 -0.39
CA PRO A 140 19.79 -0.27 -0.67
C PRO A 140 18.84 -0.60 -1.83
N VAL A 141 17.57 -0.25 -1.69
CA VAL A 141 16.52 -0.47 -2.70
C VAL A 141 15.83 0.85 -2.98
N GLY A 142 15.89 1.29 -4.23
CA GLY A 142 15.16 2.47 -4.69
C GLY A 142 15.57 3.78 -4.00
N LYS A 143 14.67 4.76 -4.03
CA LYS A 143 14.82 6.04 -3.33
C LYS A 143 13.52 6.47 -2.65
N LEU A 144 13.65 7.16 -1.54
CA LEU A 144 12.53 7.80 -0.85
C LEU A 144 12.16 9.12 -1.57
N VAL A 145 10.90 9.29 -1.97
CA VAL A 145 10.44 10.49 -2.70
C VAL A 145 9.26 11.18 -2.01
N ARG A 146 9.24 12.51 -2.09
CA ARG A 146 8.23 13.38 -1.48
C ARG A 146 7.23 13.84 -2.52
N ILE A 147 6.43 12.90 -3.01
CA ILE A 147 5.33 13.19 -3.93
C ILE A 147 4.05 12.75 -3.25
N GLY A 148 3.16 13.71 -3.01
CA GLY A 148 1.84 13.45 -2.42
C GLY A 148 0.73 13.61 -3.45
N ARG A 149 -0.42 13.00 -3.17
CA ARG A 149 -1.64 13.08 -3.99
C ARG A 149 -1.99 14.50 -4.42
N PHE A 150 -1.87 15.47 -3.50
CA PHE A 150 -2.14 16.88 -3.81
C PHE A 150 -1.30 17.39 -4.97
N VAL A 151 0.01 17.16 -4.92
CA VAL A 151 0.96 17.68 -5.92
C VAL A 151 0.83 16.93 -7.25
N ALA A 152 0.56 15.62 -7.21
CA ALA A 152 0.33 14.82 -8.41
C ALA A 152 -0.90 15.32 -9.19
N VAL A 153 -2.04 15.48 -8.51
CA VAL A 153 -3.28 15.98 -9.12
C VAL A 153 -3.14 17.43 -9.55
N ALA A 154 -2.64 18.31 -8.69
CA ALA A 154 -2.55 19.74 -9.00
C ALA A 154 -1.61 20.04 -10.20
N ALA A 155 -0.66 19.16 -10.50
CA ALA A 155 0.24 19.28 -11.64
C ALA A 155 -0.31 18.69 -12.95
N SER A 156 -1.45 17.99 -12.93
CA SER A 156 -1.94 17.22 -14.08
C SER A 156 -2.82 17.99 -15.04
N PHE A 157 -3.28 19.18 -14.69
CA PHE A 157 -4.23 19.93 -15.52
C PHE A 157 -3.51 20.54 -16.74
N LYS A 158 -3.81 20.01 -17.93
CA LYS A 158 -3.29 20.49 -19.23
C LYS A 158 -4.42 20.99 -20.14
N THR A 159 -5.59 20.40 -19.99
CA THR A 159 -6.75 20.61 -20.85
C THR A 159 -8.04 20.68 -20.01
N ARG A 160 -9.12 21.15 -20.63
CA ARG A 160 -10.45 21.13 -20.00
C ARG A 160 -10.84 19.71 -19.57
N ALA A 161 -10.58 18.71 -20.41
CA ALA A 161 -10.88 17.31 -20.10
C ALA A 161 -10.18 16.80 -18.82
N ASP A 162 -9.02 17.34 -18.45
CA ASP A 162 -8.34 16.97 -17.20
C ASP A 162 -9.07 17.54 -15.97
N VAL A 163 -9.64 18.74 -16.09
CA VAL A 163 -10.46 19.37 -15.06
C VAL A 163 -11.77 18.61 -14.92
N ASP A 164 -12.42 18.29 -16.04
CA ASP A 164 -13.66 17.50 -16.08
C ASP A 164 -13.45 16.12 -15.44
N TYR A 165 -12.35 15.46 -15.77
CA TYR A 165 -11.98 14.17 -15.18
C TYR A 165 -11.86 14.27 -13.65
N TYR A 166 -11.12 15.27 -13.16
CA TYR A 166 -10.97 15.48 -11.72
C TYR A 166 -12.29 15.74 -11.02
N ILE A 167 -13.13 16.63 -11.56
CA ILE A 167 -14.44 16.98 -10.98
C ILE A 167 -15.37 15.76 -11.00
N SER A 168 -15.37 14.97 -12.07
CA SER A 168 -16.23 13.78 -12.19
C SER A 168 -15.91 12.68 -11.16
N GLY A 169 -14.69 12.69 -10.61
CA GLY A 169 -14.27 11.78 -9.55
C GLY A 169 -14.59 12.28 -8.14
N ILE A 170 -15.21 13.46 -7.99
CA ILE A 170 -15.62 13.99 -6.68
C ILE A 170 -17.01 13.43 -6.36
N GLU A 171 -17.09 12.67 -5.27
CA GLU A 171 -18.36 12.19 -4.75
C GLU A 171 -19.20 13.34 -4.17
N PRO A 172 -20.51 13.40 -4.47
CA PRO A 172 -21.41 14.45 -3.99
C PRO A 172 -21.35 14.75 -2.50
N GLU A 173 -21.17 13.74 -1.64
CA GLU A 173 -21.12 13.93 -0.18
C GLU A 173 -19.84 14.64 0.30
N TYR A 174 -18.78 14.63 -0.52
CA TYR A 174 -17.45 15.12 -0.17
C TYR A 174 -16.99 16.33 -1.00
N ASP A 175 -17.90 16.93 -1.75
CA ASP A 175 -17.62 18.05 -2.64
C ASP A 175 -17.49 19.36 -1.85
N ASP A 176 -16.28 19.63 -1.37
CA ASP A 176 -15.90 20.88 -0.72
C ASP A 176 -15.30 21.87 -1.73
N PHE A 177 -16.00 22.98 -1.97
CA PHE A 177 -15.59 23.96 -2.99
C PHE A 177 -14.21 24.55 -2.72
N HIS A 178 -13.87 24.78 -1.46
CA HIS A 178 -12.57 25.30 -1.06
C HIS A 178 -11.44 24.30 -1.34
N ALA A 179 -11.63 23.03 -1.00
CA ALA A 179 -10.68 21.96 -1.28
C ALA A 179 -10.50 21.76 -2.78
N THR A 180 -11.60 21.80 -3.55
CA THR A 180 -11.60 21.73 -5.02
C THR A 180 -10.84 22.90 -5.64
N ALA A 181 -11.18 24.14 -5.28
CA ALA A 181 -10.49 25.34 -5.77
C ALA A 181 -8.99 25.32 -5.42
N LYS A 182 -8.66 24.90 -4.20
CA LYS A 182 -7.28 24.74 -3.75
C LYS A 182 -6.53 23.68 -4.55
N ARG A 183 -7.18 22.56 -4.90
CA ARG A 183 -6.59 21.50 -5.74
C ARG A 183 -6.31 21.98 -7.16
N LEU A 184 -7.22 22.78 -7.70
CA LEU A 184 -7.09 23.45 -9.00
C LEU A 184 -6.12 24.65 -8.96
N LEU A 185 -5.48 24.90 -7.81
CA LEU A 185 -4.52 25.97 -7.59
C LEU A 185 -5.08 27.37 -7.90
N LEU A 186 -6.37 27.58 -7.67
CA LEU A 186 -6.97 28.91 -7.80
C LEU A 186 -6.45 29.82 -6.68
N PRO A 187 -6.13 31.10 -6.98
CA PRO A 187 -5.85 32.09 -5.95
C PRO A 187 -7.03 32.23 -4.99
N PRO A 188 -6.79 32.42 -3.67
CA PRO A 188 -7.86 32.51 -2.68
C PRO A 188 -8.94 33.53 -3.03
N GLU A 189 -8.55 34.71 -3.54
CA GLU A 189 -9.50 35.77 -3.91
C GLU A 189 -10.44 35.35 -5.05
N VAL A 190 -9.92 34.63 -6.05
CA VAL A 190 -10.70 34.11 -7.16
C VAL A 190 -11.61 32.99 -6.66
N ALA A 191 -11.09 32.06 -5.86
CA ALA A 191 -11.87 30.99 -5.27
C ALA A 191 -13.07 31.53 -4.47
N GLU A 192 -12.85 32.51 -3.58
CA GLU A 192 -13.90 33.15 -2.79
C GLU A 192 -14.92 33.91 -3.65
N LEU A 193 -14.50 34.49 -4.77
CA LEU A 193 -15.42 35.09 -5.72
C LEU A 193 -16.31 34.04 -6.38
N LEU A 194 -15.73 32.97 -6.94
CA LEU A 194 -16.48 31.91 -7.61
C LEU A 194 -17.44 31.21 -6.66
N ILE A 195 -16.99 30.93 -5.43
CA ILE A 195 -17.81 30.32 -4.39
C ILE A 195 -19.00 31.22 -4.03
N ARG A 196 -18.78 32.53 -3.87
CA ARG A 196 -19.88 33.47 -3.58
C ARG A 196 -20.89 33.57 -4.72
N ILE A 197 -20.44 33.54 -5.97
CA ILE A 197 -21.33 33.55 -7.14
C ILE A 197 -22.14 32.25 -7.19
N ALA A 198 -21.49 31.10 -6.99
CA ALA A 198 -22.14 29.80 -6.98
C ALA A 198 -23.27 29.71 -5.93
N HIS A 199 -23.06 30.24 -4.73
CA HIS A 199 -24.07 30.26 -3.66
C HIS A 199 -25.30 31.14 -3.94
N GLN A 200 -25.31 31.92 -5.03
CA GLN A 200 -26.49 32.67 -5.48
C GLN A 200 -27.44 31.82 -6.34
N SER A 201 -27.00 30.64 -6.77
CA SER A 201 -27.78 29.66 -7.52
C SER A 201 -28.62 28.77 -6.60
N ASP A 202 -29.73 28.25 -7.11
CA ASP A 202 -30.52 27.20 -6.44
C ASP A 202 -29.75 25.87 -6.34
N ASP A 203 -28.80 25.64 -7.25
CA ASP A 203 -27.83 24.53 -7.19
C ASP A 203 -26.40 25.09 -7.21
N PRO A 204 -25.82 25.40 -6.02
CA PRO A 204 -24.48 25.96 -5.92
C PRO A 204 -23.39 25.05 -6.46
N ARG A 205 -23.56 23.72 -6.37
CA ARG A 205 -22.53 22.78 -6.82
C ARG A 205 -22.40 22.80 -8.32
N THR A 206 -23.51 22.65 -9.02
CA THR A 206 -23.52 22.69 -10.49
C THR A 206 -23.06 24.06 -10.98
N ALA A 207 -23.48 25.14 -10.31
CA ALA A 207 -23.03 26.50 -10.65
C ALA A 207 -21.51 26.66 -10.45
N PHE A 208 -20.95 26.18 -9.34
CA PHE A 208 -19.51 26.22 -9.08
C PHE A 208 -18.73 25.44 -10.14
N HIS A 209 -19.16 24.22 -10.47
CA HIS A 209 -18.53 23.43 -11.53
C HIS A 209 -18.62 24.12 -12.89
N GLN A 210 -19.75 24.74 -13.25
CA GLN A 210 -19.86 25.52 -14.47
C GLN A 210 -18.89 26.71 -14.51
N LEU A 211 -18.74 27.44 -13.41
CA LEU A 211 -17.80 28.56 -13.30
C LEU A 211 -16.33 28.11 -13.47
N LEU A 212 -15.98 26.88 -13.06
CA LEU A 212 -14.64 26.33 -13.31
C LEU A 212 -14.34 26.12 -14.80
N HIS A 213 -15.36 26.14 -15.65
CA HIS A 213 -15.24 26.03 -17.10
C HIS A 213 -15.19 27.39 -17.80
N ASP A 214 -15.20 28.51 -17.08
CA ASP A 214 -14.97 29.82 -17.68
C ASP A 214 -13.54 29.91 -18.21
N ASP A 215 -13.35 30.48 -19.40
CA ASP A 215 -12.06 30.47 -20.11
C ASP A 215 -10.95 31.15 -19.28
N ASP A 216 -11.25 32.26 -18.60
CA ASP A 216 -10.32 32.96 -17.71
C ASP A 216 -9.91 32.10 -16.50
N VAL A 217 -10.85 31.30 -15.97
CA VAL A 217 -10.62 30.41 -14.83
C VAL A 217 -9.76 29.23 -15.28
N LEU A 218 -10.08 28.63 -16.43
CA LEU A 218 -9.29 27.54 -17.01
C LEU A 218 -7.86 27.98 -17.34
N GLU A 219 -7.68 29.18 -17.92
CA GLU A 219 -6.34 29.71 -18.20
C GLU A 219 -5.51 29.82 -16.90
N LEU A 220 -6.13 30.28 -15.82
CA LEU A 220 -5.48 30.39 -14.52
C LEU A 220 -5.11 29.02 -13.94
N ILE A 221 -6.01 28.04 -14.02
CA ILE A 221 -5.76 26.65 -13.59
C ILE A 221 -4.57 26.07 -14.37
N PHE A 222 -4.59 26.16 -15.70
CA PHE A 222 -3.52 25.60 -16.54
C PHE A 222 -2.18 26.30 -16.31
N LYS A 223 -2.19 27.62 -16.16
CA LYS A 223 -0.98 28.40 -15.85
C LYS A 223 -0.36 27.96 -14.52
N ASN A 224 -1.17 27.85 -13.47
CA ASN A 224 -0.70 27.48 -12.14
C ASN A 224 -0.28 26.01 -12.08
N SER A 225 -1.03 25.12 -12.74
CA SER A 225 -0.71 23.71 -12.88
C SER A 225 0.60 23.50 -13.65
N LEU A 226 0.82 24.22 -14.77
CA LEU A 226 2.08 24.19 -15.51
C LEU A 226 3.26 24.64 -14.64
N ALA A 227 3.10 25.73 -13.89
CA ALA A 227 4.16 26.22 -13.00
C ALA A 227 4.54 25.17 -11.92
N LEU A 228 3.55 24.47 -11.35
CA LEU A 228 3.77 23.38 -10.42
C LEU A 228 4.40 22.16 -11.12
N ARG A 229 3.90 21.78 -12.29
CA ARG A 229 4.40 20.67 -13.11
C ARG A 229 5.88 20.85 -13.43
N LEU A 230 6.29 22.02 -13.90
CA LEU A 230 7.71 22.33 -14.16
C LEU A 230 8.58 22.25 -12.90
N ARG A 231 8.06 22.64 -11.73
CA ARG A 231 8.77 22.45 -10.45
C ARG A 231 8.90 20.98 -10.10
N LEU A 232 7.84 20.20 -10.29
CA LEU A 232 7.83 18.77 -10.03
C LEU A 232 8.78 18.02 -10.96
N MET A 233 8.78 18.33 -12.27
CA MET A 233 9.74 17.77 -13.23
C MET A 233 11.18 18.04 -12.81
N ARG A 234 11.50 19.27 -12.37
CA ARG A 234 12.85 19.58 -11.85
C ARG A 234 13.19 18.78 -10.60
N TYR A 235 12.21 18.56 -9.71
CA TYR A 235 12.39 17.70 -8.54
C TYR A 235 12.65 16.25 -8.95
N MET A 236 11.83 15.70 -9.85
CA MET A 236 11.97 14.33 -10.35
C MET A 236 13.31 14.15 -11.06
N SER A 237 13.67 15.01 -12.00
CA SER A 237 14.97 14.95 -12.69
C SER A 237 16.15 14.98 -11.70
N LYS A 238 16.15 15.89 -10.71
CA LYS A 238 17.26 16.01 -9.74
C LYS A 238 17.30 14.93 -8.66
N LYS A 239 16.15 14.43 -8.21
CA LYS A 239 16.08 13.50 -7.07
C LYS A 239 15.90 12.06 -7.49
N MET A 240 15.17 11.84 -8.58
CA MET A 240 14.86 10.52 -9.10
C MET A 240 15.86 10.09 -10.19
N GLU A 241 16.63 11.02 -10.77
CA GLU A 241 17.64 10.75 -11.79
C GLU A 241 17.04 9.92 -12.94
N LEU A 242 15.89 10.36 -13.45
CA LEU A 242 15.14 9.67 -14.50
C LEU A 242 15.77 9.93 -15.88
N GLU A 243 15.79 8.90 -16.70
CA GLU A 243 16.18 8.92 -18.10
C GLU A 243 15.04 8.40 -18.98
N GLU A 244 15.00 8.83 -20.24
CA GLU A 244 14.02 8.31 -21.22
C GLU A 244 14.18 6.80 -21.37
N GLY A 245 13.09 6.05 -21.28
CA GLY A 245 13.04 4.59 -21.33
C GLY A 245 13.12 3.89 -19.97
N ASP A 246 13.15 4.65 -18.86
CA ASP A 246 13.08 4.06 -17.53
C ASP A 246 11.68 3.52 -17.21
N THR A 247 11.65 2.45 -16.43
CA THR A 247 10.43 1.92 -15.81
C THR A 247 10.44 2.27 -14.33
N ILE A 248 9.51 3.10 -13.92
CA ILE A 248 9.34 3.59 -12.57
C ILE A 248 8.38 2.68 -11.81
N ILE A 249 8.79 2.20 -10.64
CA ILE A 249 7.88 1.56 -9.69
C ILE A 249 7.62 2.52 -8.55
N LEU A 250 6.35 2.90 -8.36
CA LEU A 250 5.86 3.64 -7.21
C LEU A 250 5.37 2.66 -6.14
N ALA A 251 6.18 2.53 -5.09
CA ALA A 251 5.89 1.71 -3.92
C ALA A 251 5.19 2.55 -2.85
N ASP A 252 4.01 2.10 -2.41
CA ASP A 252 3.22 2.77 -1.38
C ASP A 252 2.36 1.78 -0.58
N THR A 253 1.80 2.22 0.54
CA THR A 253 0.85 1.41 1.33
C THR A 253 -0.57 1.45 0.76
N GLY A 254 -0.89 2.51 -0.01
CA GLY A 254 -2.27 2.91 -0.33
C GLY A 254 -3.04 2.04 -1.32
N TYR A 255 -4.36 2.22 -1.31
CA TYR A 255 -5.37 1.28 -1.82
C TYR A 255 -5.74 1.43 -3.31
N TYR A 256 -5.64 2.63 -3.88
CA TYR A 256 -6.32 2.97 -5.15
C TYR A 256 -5.42 3.56 -6.24
N GLY A 257 -4.13 3.74 -5.95
CA GLY A 257 -3.17 4.23 -6.95
C GLY A 257 -3.42 5.61 -7.56
N THR A 258 -4.33 6.45 -7.03
CA THR A 258 -4.65 7.77 -7.60
C THR A 258 -3.41 8.63 -7.84
N THR A 259 -2.47 8.66 -6.89
CA THR A 259 -1.20 9.39 -7.09
C THR A 259 -0.44 8.88 -8.32
N GLN A 260 -0.36 7.55 -8.50
CA GLN A 260 0.29 6.95 -9.66
C GLN A 260 -0.47 7.25 -10.95
N GLU A 261 -1.80 7.15 -10.96
CA GLU A 261 -2.61 7.43 -12.14
C GLU A 261 -2.39 8.86 -12.67
N TYR A 262 -2.48 9.85 -11.78
CA TYR A 262 -2.24 11.24 -12.13
C TYR A 262 -0.79 11.48 -12.56
N LEU A 263 0.19 10.84 -11.91
CA LEU A 263 1.58 10.91 -12.35
C LEU A 263 1.78 10.28 -13.73
N ALA A 264 1.16 9.13 -13.99
CA ALA A 264 1.25 8.42 -15.27
C ALA A 264 0.73 9.29 -16.41
N ARG A 265 -0.53 9.74 -16.29
CA ARG A 265 -1.19 10.63 -17.26
C ARG A 265 -0.42 11.93 -17.51
N THR A 266 0.24 12.44 -16.48
CA THR A 266 0.96 13.72 -16.59
C THR A 266 2.35 13.55 -17.19
N PHE A 267 3.09 12.51 -16.80
CA PHE A 267 4.54 12.45 -16.99
C PHE A 267 5.05 11.30 -17.86
N GLU A 268 4.28 10.24 -18.14
CA GLU A 268 4.76 9.13 -18.98
C GLU A 268 5.17 9.61 -20.36
N GLU A 269 4.30 10.37 -21.04
CA GLU A 269 4.61 10.93 -22.36
C GLU A 269 5.69 12.03 -22.30
N GLU A 270 5.63 12.90 -21.28
CA GLU A 270 6.56 14.04 -21.17
C GLU A 270 7.99 13.60 -20.81
N LEU A 271 8.15 12.55 -20.01
CA LEU A 271 9.45 12.02 -19.59
C LEU A 271 9.87 10.77 -20.39
N LYS A 272 8.98 10.23 -21.23
CA LYS A 272 9.14 8.97 -21.96
C LYS A 272 9.53 7.82 -21.02
N VAL A 273 8.78 7.64 -19.95
CA VAL A 273 8.98 6.60 -18.94
C VAL A 273 7.71 5.77 -18.79
N ASP A 274 7.82 4.55 -18.26
CA ASP A 274 6.68 3.74 -17.84
C ASP A 274 6.47 3.90 -16.32
N ILE A 275 5.25 4.10 -15.82
CA ILE A 275 4.98 4.24 -14.37
C ILE A 275 4.05 3.13 -13.86
N LEU A 276 4.56 2.30 -12.96
CA LEU A 276 3.88 1.16 -12.36
C LEU A 276 3.63 1.38 -10.86
N GLY A 277 2.41 1.10 -10.40
CA GLY A 277 2.07 1.08 -8.96
C GLY A 277 2.30 -0.30 -8.34
N ARG A 278 2.92 -0.38 -7.15
CA ARG A 278 3.08 -1.62 -6.39
C ARG A 278 2.75 -1.38 -4.92
N TYR A 279 1.58 -1.83 -4.50
CA TYR A 279 0.96 -1.46 -3.22
C TYR A 279 0.91 -2.62 -2.24
N VAL A 280 0.95 -2.32 -0.94
CA VAL A 280 0.76 -3.33 0.13
C VAL A 280 -0.68 -3.85 0.13
N PHE A 281 -1.63 -2.94 -0.04
CA PHE A 281 -3.04 -3.22 -0.13
C PHE A 281 -3.53 -2.71 -1.49
N ALA A 282 -4.12 -3.59 -2.29
CA ALA A 282 -4.83 -3.19 -3.51
C ALA A 282 -6.32 -3.38 -3.25
N SER A 283 -7.11 -2.34 -3.46
CA SER A 283 -8.56 -2.44 -3.53
C SER A 283 -8.97 -2.30 -4.99
N ASP A 284 -9.84 -3.19 -5.45
CA ASP A 284 -10.48 -3.09 -6.77
C ASP A 284 -11.65 -2.09 -6.77
N GLU A 285 -12.11 -1.64 -5.59
CA GLU A 285 -13.08 -0.56 -5.50
C GLU A 285 -12.42 0.78 -5.91
N PRO A 286 -13.15 1.79 -6.38
CA PRO A 286 -12.62 3.15 -6.50
C PRO A 286 -12.46 3.82 -5.11
N TYR A 287 -11.55 4.79 -4.99
CA TYR A 287 -11.33 5.54 -3.74
C TYR A 287 -12.61 6.25 -3.28
N ARG A 288 -13.23 5.72 -2.24
CA ARG A 288 -14.23 6.43 -1.42
C ARG A 288 -13.46 7.36 -0.48
N ALA A 289 -13.79 8.65 -0.49
CA ALA A 289 -13.11 9.61 0.38
C ALA A 289 -13.55 9.39 1.84
N GLU A 290 -12.86 8.53 2.58
CA GLU A 290 -13.02 8.48 4.03
C GLU A 290 -12.06 9.46 4.73
N ASP A 291 -12.66 10.36 5.52
CA ASP A 291 -12.16 11.28 6.58
C ASP A 291 -10.72 11.88 6.47
#